data_AF-A0A8T1RYL9-F1
#
_entry.id   AF-A0A8T1RYL9-F1
#
_cell.length_a   1.000
_cell.length_b   1.000
_cell.length_c   1.000
_cell.angle_alpha   90.00
_cell.angle_beta   90.00
_cell.angle_gamma   90.00
#
_symmetry.space_group_name_H-M   'P 1'
#
loop_
_entity.id
_entity.type
_entity.pdbx_description
1 polymer ?
#
loop_
_entity_poly.entity_id
_entity_poly.type
_entity_poly.pdbx_seq_one_letter_code
_entity_poly.pdbx_strand_id
1 'polypeptide(L)' 'MPLEDQVHPFRPGDFVWAKKFVRGDTLQLRFSGPHQVLLITQTAVFLEGRKSWI' A
#
# COMPACT_ATOMS: atom_id res chain seq x y z
N MET A 1 2.73 -14.45 17.96
CA MET A 1 3.46 -13.73 16.88
C MET A 1 4.13 -12.54 17.54
N PRO A 2 5.47 -12.41 17.50
CA PRO A 2 6.15 -11.23 18.00
C PRO A 2 5.68 -9.99 17.22
N LEU A 3 5.59 -8.84 17.88
CA LEU A 3 5.21 -7.56 17.24
C LEU A 3 6.32 -7.00 16.33
N GLU A 4 7.48 -7.66 16.29
CA GLU A 4 8.69 -7.19 15.62
C GLU A 4 8.83 -7.71 14.18
N ASP A 5 8.15 -8.81 13.84
CA ASP A 5 8.28 -9.44 12.52
C ASP A 5 7.38 -8.76 11.50
N GLN A 6 7.94 -7.80 10.78
CA GLN A 6 7.26 -7.04 9.73
C GLN A 6 6.51 -7.99 8.78
N VAL A 7 5.18 -7.85 8.71
CA VAL A 7 4.31 -8.80 7.98
C VAL A 7 4.45 -8.63 6.46
N HIS A 8 5.08 -7.54 6.01
CA HIS A 8 5.31 -7.23 4.61
C HIS A 8 6.76 -6.81 4.34
N PRO A 9 7.31 -7.10 3.15
CA PRO A 9 8.70 -6.79 2.82
C PRO A 9 8.95 -5.33 2.41
N PHE A 10 7.93 -4.45 2.44
CA PHE A 10 8.04 -3.08 1.95
C PHE A 10 8.94 -2.21 2.83
N ARG A 11 9.70 -1.31 2.19
CA ARG A 11 10.55 -0.31 2.83
C ARG A 11 10.21 1.10 2.33
N PRO A 12 10.43 2.14 3.15
CA PRO A 12 10.37 3.52 2.67
C PRO A 12 11.32 3.71 1.47
N GLY A 13 10.82 4.33 0.40
CA GLY A 13 11.54 4.49 -0.86
C GLY A 13 11.14 3.49 -1.96
N ASP A 14 10.49 2.38 -1.62
CA ASP A 14 10.00 1.42 -2.62
C ASP A 14 8.85 2.02 -3.45
N PHE A 15 8.74 1.61 -4.71
CA PHE A 15 7.62 1.95 -5.56
C PHE A 15 6.62 0.80 -5.62
N VAL A 16 5.37 1.07 -5.24
CA VAL A 16 4.31 0.06 -5.17
C VAL A 16 3.08 0.47 -5.96
N TRP A 17 2.31 -0.53 -6.36
CA TRP A 17 1.02 -0.36 -7.00
C TRP A 17 -0.08 -0.62 -5.99
N ALA A 18 -0.90 0.39 -5.73
CA ALA A 18 -1.93 0.32 -4.72
C ALA A 18 -3.28 -0.04 -5.34
N LYS A 19 -3.86 -1.13 -4.88
CA LYS A 19 -5.17 -1.63 -5.31
C LYS A 19 -6.27 -0.71 -4.77
N LYS A 20 -7.13 -0.24 -5.66
CA LYS A 20 -8.36 0.49 -5.37
C LYS A 20 -9.49 -0.52 -5.22
N PHE A 21 -10.28 -0.34 -4.16
CA PHE A 21 -11.51 -1.10 -3.97
C PHE A 21 -12.67 -0.26 -4.51
N VAL A 22 -13.20 -0.63 -5.68
CA VAL A 22 -14.37 0.00 -6.30
C VAL A 22 -15.51 -1.01 -6.27
N ARG A 23 -16.66 -0.63 -5.67
CA ARG A 23 -17.89 -1.43 -5.70
C ARG A 23 -18.68 -1.10 -6.97
N GLY A 24 -19.20 -2.11 -7.65
CA GLY A 24 -20.08 -1.95 -8.82
C GLY A 24 -19.37 -2.12 -10.17
N ASP A 25 -18.09 -1.78 -10.26
CA ASP A 25 -17.33 -1.89 -11.52
C ASP A 25 -16.50 -3.18 -11.58
N THR A 26 -16.99 -4.15 -12.35
CA THR A 26 -16.25 -5.37 -12.70
C THR A 26 -15.24 -5.08 -13.82
N LEU A 27 -14.10 -5.77 -13.81
CA LEU A 27 -13.08 -5.76 -14.87
C LEU A 27 -12.36 -4.42 -15.18
N GLN A 28 -12.52 -3.38 -14.37
CA GLN A 28 -11.74 -2.14 -14.50
C GLN A 28 -10.33 -2.26 -13.92
N LEU A 29 -9.38 -1.45 -14.41
CA LEU A 29 -8.01 -1.39 -13.86
C LEU A 29 -8.06 -0.97 -12.39
N ARG A 30 -7.76 -1.90 -11.49
CA ARG A 30 -7.88 -1.67 -10.04
C ARG A 30 -6.60 -1.17 -9.40
N PHE A 31 -5.46 -1.26 -10.06
CA PHE A 31 -4.21 -0.81 -9.48
C PHE A 31 -3.90 0.62 -9.92
N SER A 32 -3.36 1.41 -9.00
CA SER A 32 -2.88 2.77 -9.27
C SER A 32 -1.45 2.87 -8.82
N GLY A 33 -0.61 3.54 -9.61
CA GLY A 33 0.80 3.72 -9.30
C GLY A 33 1.62 4.11 -10.54
N PRO A 34 2.95 4.12 -10.41
CA PRO A 34 3.70 3.78 -9.19
C PRO A 34 3.58 4.85 -8.10
N HIS A 35 3.45 4.43 -6.84
CA HIS A 35 3.49 5.33 -5.67
C HIS A 35 4.69 5.00 -4.80
N GLN A 36 5.38 6.01 -4.29
CA GLN A 36 6.51 5.82 -3.37
C GLN A 36 6.01 5.55 -1.94
N VAL A 37 6.56 4.54 -1.28
CA VAL A 37 6.33 4.28 0.14
C VAL A 37 7.08 5.31 0.97
N LEU A 38 6.37 6.04 1.84
CA LEU A 38 6.95 7.04 2.73
C LEU A 38 7.15 6.50 4.15
N LEU A 39 6.17 5.75 4.65
CA LEU A 39 6.19 5.17 5.99
C LEU A 39 5.67 3.74 5.96
N ILE A 40 6.13 2.95 6.92
CA ILE A 40 5.73 1.56 7.13
C ILE A 40 5.31 1.37 8.59
N THR A 41 4.32 0.50 8.79
CA THR A 41 3.97 -0.07 10.09
C THR A 41 4.01 -1.59 9.97
N GLN A 42 3.62 -2.30 11.02
CA GLN A 42 3.66 -3.77 11.03
C GLN A 42 2.81 -4.40 9.91
N THR A 43 1.67 -3.77 9.58
CA THR A 43 0.67 -4.34 8.65
C THR A 43 0.22 -3.38 7.55
N ALA A 44 0.67 -2.12 7.58
CA ALA A 44 0.18 -1.09 6.65
C ALA A 44 1.30 -0.14 6.20
N VAL A 45 1.13 0.41 5.00
CA VAL A 45 2.07 1.36 4.41
C VAL A 45 1.40 2.70 4.11
N PHE A 46 2.17 3.79 4.24
CA PHE A 46 1.75 5.12 3.83
C PHE A 46 2.44 5.48 2.53
N LEU A 47 1.65 5.86 1.53
CA LEU A 47 2.15 6.16 0.19
C LEU A 47 2.09 7.66 -0.10
N GLU A 48 3.01 8.11 -0.93
CA GLU A 48 3.01 9.47 -1.47
C GLU A 48 1.69 9.80 -2.17
N GLY A 49 1.17 11.02 -1.95
CA GLY A 49 -0.07 11.47 -2.57
C GLY A 49 -1.35 10.84 -2.00
N ARG A 50 -1.26 9.94 -1.00
CA ARG A 50 -2.43 9.38 -0.29
C ARG A 50 -2.59 9.99 1.09
N LYS A 51 -3.84 10.05 1.55
CA LYS A 51 -4.22 10.59 2.88
C LYS A 51 -4.48 9.50 3.91
N SER A 52 -4.31 8.23 3.55
CA SER A 52 -4.63 7.08 4.39
C SER A 52 -3.58 5.98 4.28
N TRP A 53 -3.41 5.23 5.37
CA TRP A 53 -2.70 3.95 5.40
C TRP A 53 -3.45 2.90 4.58
N ILE A 54 -2.71 1.96 4.00
CA ILE A 54 -3.24 0.87 3.17
C ILE A 54 -2.66 -0.45 3.67
#